data_AF-A0A9P6X9M9-F1
#
_entry.id   AF-A0A9P6X9M9-F1
#
_cell.length_a   1.000
_cell.length_b   1.000
_cell.length_c   1.000
_cell.angle_alpha   90.00
_cell.angle_beta   90.00
_cell.angle_gamma   90.00
#
_symmetry.space_group_name_H-M   'P 1'
#
loop_
_entity.id
_entity.type
_entity.pdbx_description
1 polymer ?
#
loop_
_entity_poly.entity_id
_entity_poly.type
_entity_poly.pdbx_seq_one_letter_code
_entity_poly.pdbx_strand_id
1 'polypeptide(L)'
;MQLIRLCLSDLPFLGEMALLEGLQKSLRKYGDSLDVGILLEPIPGTYMYTGYAVLNVSSKATQFESLTHLISWNEQSECGFYAVWNQMPVY
;
A
#
# COMPACT_ATOMS: atom_id res chain seq x y z
N MET A 1 -16.59 -2.29 -10.77
CA MET A 1 -15.74 -2.20 -9.57
C MET A 1 -14.40 -2.82 -9.91
N GLN A 2 -13.32 -2.06 -9.90
CA GLN A 2 -11.96 -2.54 -10.20
C GLN A 2 -11.17 -2.56 -8.91
N LEU A 3 -10.86 -3.76 -8.44
CA LEU A 3 -10.14 -4.01 -7.21
C LEU A 3 -8.71 -4.42 -7.52
N ILE A 4 -7.76 -3.75 -6.88
CA ILE A 4 -6.34 -4.07 -6.99
C ILE A 4 -5.85 -4.49 -5.61
N ARG A 5 -5.28 -5.71 -5.54
CA ARG A 5 -4.62 -6.21 -4.35
C ARG A 5 -3.14 -5.91 -4.48
N LEU A 6 -2.63 -5.13 -3.55
CA LEU A 6 -1.24 -4.72 -3.42
C LEU A 6 -0.57 -5.57 -2.35
N CYS A 7 0.57 -6.13 -2.70
CA CYS A 7 1.55 -6.66 -1.77
C CYS A 7 2.55 -5.55 -1.49
N LEU A 8 2.66 -5.17 -0.21
CA LEU A 8 3.53 -4.08 0.23
C LEU A 8 4.80 -4.66 0.86
N SER A 9 5.93 -4.01 0.61
CA SER A 9 7.24 -4.42 1.13
C SER A 9 8.09 -3.19 1.44
N ASP A 10 9.10 -3.35 2.28
CA ASP A 10 9.98 -2.24 2.74
C ASP A 10 9.19 -1.13 3.46
N LEU A 11 8.20 -1.54 4.26
CA LEU A 11 7.42 -0.62 5.07
C LEU A 11 8.28 0.00 6.20
N PRO A 12 8.04 1.25 6.60
CA PRO A 12 8.81 1.86 7.69
C PRO A 12 8.56 1.17 9.04
N PHE A 13 9.56 1.20 9.92
CA PHE A 13 9.44 0.71 11.30
C PHE A 13 8.63 1.70 12.14
N LEU A 14 7.32 1.53 12.17
CA LEU A 14 6.39 2.34 12.95
C LEU A 14 5.45 1.43 13.75
N GLY A 15 4.83 1.99 14.79
CA GLY A 15 3.76 1.28 15.50
C GLY A 15 2.60 0.97 14.54
N GLU A 16 1.93 -0.16 14.75
CA GLU A 16 0.86 -0.67 13.88
C GLU A 16 -0.18 0.40 13.51
N MET A 17 -0.69 1.15 14.50
CA MET A 17 -1.65 2.24 14.26
C MET A 17 -1.11 3.33 13.32
N ALA A 18 0.11 3.82 13.59
CA ALA A 18 0.73 4.88 12.80
C ALA A 18 1.04 4.39 11.37
N LEU A 19 1.36 3.10 11.24
CA LEU A 19 1.59 2.49 9.95
C LEU A 19 0.29 2.36 9.14
N LEU A 20 -0.80 1.90 9.76
CA LEU A 20 -2.09 1.79 9.09
C LEU A 20 -2.61 3.17 8.63
N GLU A 21 -2.50 4.19 9.48
CA GLU A 21 -2.85 5.57 9.09
C GLU A 21 -1.98 6.09 7.95
N GLY A 22 -0.66 5.86 8.02
CA GLY A 22 0.28 6.28 6.98
C GLY A 22 0.04 5.57 5.64
N LEU A 23 -0.30 4.27 5.69
CA LEU A 23 -0.67 3.49 4.51
C LEU A 23 -1.96 4.00 3.89
N GLN A 24 -3.02 4.17 4.69
CA GLN A 24 -4.28 4.72 4.19
C GLN A 24 -4.09 6.10 3.54
N LYS A 25 -3.31 6.97 4.18
CA LYS A 25 -3.02 8.31 3.65
C LYS A 25 -2.24 8.26 2.34
N SER A 26 -1.22 7.41 2.25
CA SER A 26 -0.36 7.28 1.06
C SER A 26 -1.12 6.64 -0.11
N LEU A 27 -1.98 5.65 0.17
CA LEU A 27 -2.73 4.90 -0.84
C LEU A 27 -3.96 5.65 -1.39
N ARG A 28 -4.49 6.62 -0.65
CA ARG A 28 -5.67 7.41 -1.03
C ARG A 28 -5.57 8.11 -2.39
N LYS A 29 -4.34 8.41 -2.85
CA LYS A 29 -4.08 9.04 -4.15
C LYS A 29 -4.34 8.09 -5.33
N TYR A 30 -4.23 6.80 -5.10
CA TYR A 30 -4.33 5.75 -6.13
C TYR A 30 -5.71 5.08 -6.17
N GLY A 31 -6.49 5.20 -5.09
CA GLY A 31 -7.82 4.60 -5.02
C GLY A 31 -8.43 4.69 -3.63
N ASP A 32 -9.67 4.23 -3.53
CA ASP A 32 -10.33 4.05 -2.23
C ASP A 32 -9.77 2.78 -1.56
N SER A 33 -9.10 2.93 -0.41
CA SER A 33 -8.62 1.81 0.40
C SER A 33 -9.78 1.08 1.06
N LEU A 34 -10.02 -0.16 0.66
CA LEU A 34 -11.05 -1.03 1.25
C LEU A 34 -10.52 -1.83 2.43
N ASP A 35 -9.28 -2.29 2.34
CA ASP A 35 -8.64 -3.07 3.39
C ASP A 35 -7.13 -2.79 3.36
N VAL A 36 -6.52 -2.69 4.53
CA VAL A 36 -5.09 -2.42 4.70
C VAL A 36 -4.64 -3.17 5.94
N GLY A 37 -3.57 -3.93 5.83
CA GLY A 37 -3.03 -4.69 6.95
C GLY A 37 -1.54 -4.91 6.84
N ILE A 38 -0.95 -5.26 7.99
CA ILE A 38 0.43 -5.73 8.07
C ILE A 38 0.47 -7.24 8.01
N LEU A 39 1.51 -7.77 7.38
CA LEU A 39 1.77 -9.20 7.36
C LEU A 39 2.80 -9.51 8.44
N LEU A 40 2.39 -10.36 9.38
CA LEU A 40 3.27 -10.94 10.38
C LEU A 40 3.73 -12.30 9.87
N GLU A 41 5.01 -12.58 9.99
CA GLU A 41 5.54 -13.88 9.60
C GLU A 41 4.95 -14.97 10.51
N PRO A 42 4.51 -16.14 9.99
CA PRO A 42 3.80 -17.14 10.78
C PRO A 42 4.58 -17.63 12.01
N ILE A 43 5.91 -17.71 11.90
CA ILE A 43 6.83 -18.11 12.97
C ILE A 43 8.15 -17.38 12.67
N PRO A 44 8.57 -16.35 13.44
CA PRO A 44 8.31 -16.12 14.86
C PRO A 44 7.19 -15.10 15.20
N GLY A 45 6.30 -14.73 14.27
CA GLY A 45 5.35 -13.62 14.50
C GLY A 45 5.99 -12.25 14.35
N THR A 46 7.16 -12.17 13.72
CA THR A 46 7.91 -10.92 13.56
C THR A 46 7.33 -10.11 12.40
N TYR A 47 7.23 -8.80 12.61
CA TYR A 47 6.89 -7.87 11.54
C TYR A 47 8.04 -7.79 10.54
N MET A 48 7.81 -8.31 9.33
CA MET A 48 8.81 -8.36 8.26
C MET A 48 8.76 -7.15 7.33
N TYR A 49 8.28 -6.00 7.80
CA TYR A 49 8.14 -4.80 6.96
C TYR A 49 7.30 -5.04 5.70
N THR A 50 6.37 -6.00 5.77
CA THR A 50 5.48 -6.39 4.69
C THR A 50 4.04 -6.19 5.11
N GLY A 51 3.20 -5.93 4.12
CA GLY A 51 1.80 -5.65 4.33
C GLY A 51 0.98 -5.94 3.09
N TYR A 52 -0.30 -5.68 3.17
CA TYR A 52 -1.20 -5.78 2.05
C TYR A 52 -2.15 -4.59 2.05
N ALA A 53 -2.61 -4.23 0.86
CA ALA A 53 -3.69 -3.27 0.71
C ALA A 53 -4.60 -3.68 -0.43
N VAL A 54 -5.89 -3.39 -0.29
CA VAL A 54 -6.90 -3.58 -1.32
C VAL A 54 -7.45 -2.23 -1.68
N LEU A 55 -7.18 -1.80 -2.92
CA LEU A 55 -7.67 -0.53 -3.45
C LEU A 55 -8.81 -0.76 -4.44
N ASN A 56 -9.80 0.11 -4.39
CA ASN A 56 -10.80 0.28 -5.42
C ASN A 56 -10.42 1.49 -6.29
N VAL A 57 -9.97 1.21 -7.52
CA VAL A 57 -9.54 2.23 -8.48
C VAL A 57 -10.65 2.65 -9.45
N SER A 58 -11.86 2.10 -9.29
CA SER A 58 -13.00 2.38 -10.19
C SER A 58 -13.90 3.53 -9.74
N SER A 59 -13.54 4.23 -8.66
CA SER A 59 -14.33 5.35 -8.16
C SER A 59 -14.33 6.48 -9.19
N LYS A 60 -15.49 6.80 -9.75
CA LYS A 60 -15.68 7.86 -10.75
C LYS A 60 -15.54 9.28 -10.19
N ALA A 61 -15.40 9.42 -8.87
CA ALA A 61 -15.43 10.69 -8.17
C ALA A 61 -14.08 11.42 -8.15
N THR A 62 -12.96 10.74 -8.45
CA THR A 62 -11.62 11.30 -8.31
C THR A 62 -10.72 10.76 -9.42
N GLN A 63 -9.96 11.64 -10.09
CA GLN A 63 -8.87 11.21 -10.97
C GLN A 63 -7.76 10.67 -10.08
N PHE A 64 -7.77 9.35 -9.83
CA PHE A 64 -6.68 8.69 -9.12
C PHE A 64 -5.41 8.67 -9.97
N GLU A 65 -4.28 8.77 -9.31
CA GLU A 65 -2.98 8.61 -9.95
C GLU A 65 -2.75 7.15 -10.36
N SER A 66 -1.90 6.94 -11.36
CA SER A 66 -1.51 5.59 -11.76
C SER A 66 -0.63 4.96 -10.68
N LEU A 67 -0.93 3.71 -10.31
CA LEU A 67 -0.13 2.94 -9.35
C LEU A 67 1.32 2.79 -9.83
N THR A 68 2.26 2.98 -8.91
CA THR A 68 3.70 2.88 -9.13
C THR A 68 4.30 1.79 -8.24
N HIS A 69 5.45 1.24 -8.64
CA HIS A 69 6.19 0.27 -7.84
C HIS A 69 6.66 0.85 -6.51
N LEU A 70 6.92 2.15 -6.47
CA LEU A 70 7.39 2.88 -5.29
C LEU A 70 6.32 3.88 -4.89
N ILE A 71 5.80 3.76 -3.68
CA ILE A 71 4.80 4.65 -3.11
C ILE A 71 5.48 5.49 -2.03
N SER A 72 5.43 6.81 -2.16
CA SER A 72 5.99 7.72 -1.15
C SER A 72 5.20 7.64 0.16
N TRP A 73 5.92 7.46 1.26
CA TRP A 73 5.35 7.49 2.60
C TRP A 73 5.10 8.95 3.01
N ASN A 74 3.85 9.28 3.30
CA ASN A 74 3.47 10.60 3.82
C ASN A 74 3.95 11.78 2.94
N GLU A 75 3.94 11.58 1.62
CA GLU A 75 4.35 12.59 0.60
C GLU A 75 5.84 12.96 0.61
N GLN A 76 6.66 12.32 1.44
CA GLN A 76 8.10 12.49 1.42
C GLN A 76 8.71 11.55 0.39
N SER A 77 9.39 12.10 -0.62
CA SER A 77 9.96 11.29 -1.72
C SER A 77 11.13 10.41 -1.29
N GLU A 78 11.77 10.69 -0.16
CA GLU A 78 12.96 9.98 0.33
C GLU A 78 12.63 8.71 1.14
N CYS A 79 11.40 8.60 1.64
CA CYS A 79 10.92 7.44 2.40
C CYS A 79 9.72 6.88 1.65
N GLY A 80 9.84 5.70 1.06
CA GLY A 80 8.75 5.05 0.33
C GLY A 80 8.73 3.55 0.63
N PHE A 81 7.66 2.90 0.19
CA PHE A 81 7.53 1.45 0.27
C PHE A 81 7.23 0.89 -1.12
N TYR A 82 7.59 -0.36 -1.32
CA TYR A 82 7.33 -1.05 -2.57
C TYR A 82 5.92 -1.63 -2.59
N ALA A 83 5.26 -1.51 -3.74
CA ALA A 83 3.95 -2.07 -3.98
C ALA A 83 3.96 -2.91 -5.26
N VAL A 84 3.48 -4.15 -5.15
CA VAL A 84 3.38 -5.11 -6.27
C VAL A 84 1.94 -5.59 -6.38
N TRP A 85 1.43 -5.74 -7.61
CA TRP A 85 0.09 -6.29 -7.86
C TRP A 85 0.07 -7.20 -9.08
N ASN A 86 -0.91 -8.09 -9.16
CA ASN A 86 -0.98 -9.12 -10.21
C ASN A 86 -1.13 -8.57 -11.65
N GLN A 87 -1.72 -7.38 -11.82
CA GLN A 87 -1.89 -6.73 -13.13
C GLN A 87 -0.82 -5.67 -13.40
N MET A 88 0.33 -5.79 -12.75
CA MET A 88 1.45 -4.87 -12.93
C MET A 88 2.01 -5.01 -14.36
N PRO A 89 2.31 -3.90 -15.06
CA PRO A 89 3.02 -3.94 -16.33
C PRO A 89 4.39 -4.57 -16.11
N VAL A 90 4.69 -5.64 -16.85
CA VAL A 90 6.05 -6.20 -16.91
C VAL A 90 6.80 -5.36 -17.95
N TYR A 91 7.74 -4.53 -17.50
CA TYR A 91 8.63 -3.77 -18.38
C TYR A 91 9.78 -4.64 -18.89
#